data_AF-I8W8Z4-F1
#
_entry.id   AF-I8W8Z4-F1
#
_cell.length_a   1.000
_cell.length_b   1.000
_cell.length_c   1.000
_cell.angle_alpha   90.00
_cell.angle_beta   90.00
_cell.angle_gamma   90.00
#
_symmetry.space_group_name_H-M   'P 1'
#
loop_
_entity.id
_entity.type
_entity.pdbx_description
1 polymer ?
#
loop_
_entity_poly.entity_id
_entity_poly.type
_entity_poly.pdbx_seq_one_letter_code
_entity_poly.pdbx_strand_id
1 'polypeptide(L)'
;MLQTSSILAHMNFTKEKESTPQAHIIKASEYFQKMHPEDVERMQQIHKNLASGKLQHAKEEFRIITEVEERKFTDWLETNAVVDQYDEQGNPISLVGSLLLITERKRQEKALVTAREKALESERLKSAFLANMSHEIRTPLNAIIGFSSLLTTTEDEHEREEFISIIENNNQLLLQLISDILDLSKIEANTLDFNYQNVNLNGLARDVERTVRRRLQPNVVLKFIPGVTECHVQTERNRLSQVLINLLVNATI
;
A
#
# COMPACT_ATOMS: atom_id res chain seq x y z
N MET A 1 -6.28 32.89 -23.88
CA MET A 1 -7.30 32.49 -24.87
C MET A 1 -7.45 30.97 -24.99
N LEU A 2 -6.39 30.18 -25.19
CA LEU A 2 -6.49 28.71 -25.34
C LEU A 2 -7.08 27.97 -24.11
N GLN A 3 -6.76 28.41 -22.89
CA GLN A 3 -7.29 27.78 -21.66
C GLN A 3 -8.76 28.14 -21.39
N THR A 4 -9.19 29.37 -21.70
CA THR A 4 -10.56 29.83 -21.47
C THR A 4 -11.58 29.11 -22.36
N SER A 5 -11.25 28.89 -23.63
CA SER A 5 -12.11 28.13 -24.56
C SER A 5 -12.24 26.66 -24.16
N SER A 6 -11.17 26.05 -23.63
CA SER A 6 -11.19 24.67 -23.13
C SER A 6 -12.09 24.52 -21.91
N ILE A 7 -12.01 25.44 -20.95
CA ILE A 7 -12.82 25.40 -19.71
C ILE A 7 -14.32 25.64 -19.98
N LEU A 8 -14.66 26.59 -20.85
CA LEU A 8 -16.05 26.85 -21.23
C LEU A 8 -16.66 25.68 -22.01
N ALA A 9 -15.88 25.05 -22.90
CA ALA A 9 -16.29 23.81 -23.58
C ALA A 9 -16.43 22.64 -22.60
N HIS A 10 -15.52 22.54 -21.63
CA HIS A 10 -15.52 21.49 -20.61
C HIS A 10 -16.71 21.61 -19.66
N MET A 11 -17.14 22.83 -19.28
CA MET A 11 -18.25 23.03 -18.33
C MET A 11 -19.64 23.10 -18.98
N ASN A 12 -19.70 23.24 -20.31
CA ASN A 12 -20.94 23.28 -21.09
C ASN A 12 -21.98 24.27 -20.52
N PHE A 13 -21.62 25.55 -20.49
CA PHE A 13 -22.49 26.63 -20.03
C PHE A 13 -23.49 27.08 -21.11
N THR A 14 -24.67 27.50 -20.68
CA THR A 14 -25.74 28.11 -21.48
C THR A 14 -25.33 29.51 -21.93
N LYS A 15 -25.60 29.86 -23.19
CA LYS A 15 -25.22 31.16 -23.77
C LYS A 15 -26.33 32.18 -23.58
N GLU A 16 -26.02 33.38 -23.11
CA GLU A 16 -26.93 34.52 -23.26
C GLU A 16 -26.85 35.15 -24.66
N LYS A 17 -27.85 35.98 -25.01
CA LYS A 17 -28.09 36.54 -26.36
C LYS A 17 -26.93 37.39 -26.90
N GLU A 18 -26.02 37.84 -26.03
CA GLU A 18 -24.85 38.66 -26.33
C GLU A 18 -23.55 37.85 -26.42
N SER A 19 -23.62 36.52 -26.31
CA SER A 19 -22.43 35.67 -26.40
C SER A 19 -21.88 35.66 -27.83
N THR A 20 -20.57 35.82 -27.95
CA THR A 20 -19.81 35.72 -29.19
C THR A 20 -18.93 34.47 -29.17
N PRO A 21 -18.26 34.11 -30.28
CA PRO A 21 -17.27 33.04 -30.27
C PRO A 21 -16.09 33.26 -29.30
N GLN A 22 -15.84 34.49 -28.87
CA GLN A 22 -14.72 34.88 -28.00
C GLN A 22 -15.14 35.27 -26.57
N ALA A 23 -16.42 35.62 -26.37
CA ALA A 23 -16.97 36.01 -25.07
C ALA A 23 -18.26 35.24 -24.80
N HIS A 24 -18.34 34.58 -23.66
CA HIS A 24 -19.48 33.74 -23.29
C HIS A 24 -20.08 34.27 -22.00
N ILE A 25 -21.34 34.73 -22.07
CA ILE A 25 -22.03 35.39 -20.95
C ILE A 25 -22.95 34.37 -20.30
N ILE A 26 -22.84 34.23 -18.97
CA ILE A 26 -23.55 33.24 -18.15
C ILE A 26 -24.09 33.90 -16.89
N LYS A 27 -25.12 33.27 -16.31
CA LYS A 27 -25.63 33.68 -15.00
C LYS A 27 -24.71 33.15 -13.90
N ALA A 28 -24.53 33.94 -12.84
CA ALA A 28 -23.80 33.50 -11.66
C ALA A 28 -24.40 32.21 -11.05
N SER A 29 -25.73 32.07 -11.05
CA SER A 29 -26.41 30.85 -10.59
C SER A 29 -26.01 29.61 -11.37
N GLU A 30 -25.80 29.74 -12.68
CA GLU A 30 -25.37 28.64 -13.55
C GLU A 30 -23.92 28.23 -13.27
N TYR A 31 -23.05 29.21 -13.00
CA TYR A 31 -21.67 28.96 -12.58
C TYR A 31 -21.61 28.12 -11.29
N PHE A 32 -22.39 28.47 -10.27
CA PHE A 32 -22.43 27.72 -9.00
C PHE A 32 -23.07 26.34 -9.14
N GLN A 33 -24.03 26.15 -10.06
CA GLN A 33 -24.67 24.84 -10.29
C GLN A 33 -23.70 23.76 -10.81
N LYS A 34 -22.63 24.16 -11.49
CA LYS A 34 -21.61 23.24 -12.02
C LYS A 34 -20.58 22.83 -10.96
N MET A 35 -20.55 23.49 -9.80
CA MET A 35 -19.63 23.15 -8.72
C MET A 35 -20.08 21.91 -7.94
N HIS A 36 -19.13 21.23 -7.32
CA HIS A 36 -19.44 20.16 -6.38
C HIS A 36 -20.19 20.72 -5.16
N PRO A 37 -21.24 20.05 -4.64
CA PRO A 37 -22.10 20.61 -3.58
C PRO A 37 -21.36 21.12 -2.34
N GLU A 38 -20.31 20.41 -1.93
CA GLU A 38 -19.45 20.77 -0.78
C GLU A 38 -18.67 22.08 -0.99
N ASP A 39 -18.43 22.50 -2.23
CA ASP A 39 -17.70 23.73 -2.53
C ASP A 39 -18.63 24.94 -2.74
N VAL A 40 -19.93 24.73 -2.98
CA VAL A 40 -20.88 25.79 -3.38
C VAL A 40 -21.00 26.89 -2.33
N GLU A 41 -21.28 26.52 -1.07
CA GLU A 41 -21.51 27.52 0.00
C GLU A 41 -20.26 28.38 0.22
N ARG A 42 -19.08 27.75 0.28
CA ARG A 42 -17.79 28.42 0.39
C ARG A 42 -17.57 29.39 -0.77
N MET A 43 -17.77 28.94 -2.01
CA MET A 43 -17.54 29.76 -3.20
C MET A 43 -18.54 30.91 -3.32
N GLN A 44 -19.80 30.71 -2.93
CA GLN A 44 -20.81 31.79 -2.88
C GLN A 44 -20.44 32.86 -1.85
N GLN A 45 -19.94 32.45 -0.67
CA GLN A 45 -19.51 33.39 0.35
C GLN A 45 -18.31 34.22 -0.11
N ILE A 46 -17.36 33.60 -0.81
CA ILE A 46 -16.19 34.30 -1.38
C ILE A 46 -16.62 35.29 -2.46
N HIS A 47 -17.52 34.88 -3.37
CA HIS A 47 -18.09 35.76 -4.37
C HIS A 47 -18.80 36.97 -3.73
N LYS A 48 -19.63 36.75 -2.70
CA LYS A 48 -20.33 37.81 -1.97
C LYS A 48 -19.35 38.77 -1.29
N ASN A 49 -18.25 38.26 -0.73
CA ASN A 49 -17.22 39.08 -0.10
C ASN A 49 -16.48 39.96 -1.12
N LEU A 50 -16.18 39.44 -2.31
CA LEU A 50 -15.61 40.23 -3.41
C LEU A 50 -16.59 41.30 -3.90
N ALA A 51 -17.85 40.92 -4.14
CA ALA A 51 -18.89 41.84 -4.63
C ALA A 51 -19.24 42.95 -3.62
N SER A 52 -19.09 42.70 -2.32
CA SER A 52 -19.29 43.70 -1.26
C SER A 52 -18.03 44.48 -0.90
N GLY A 53 -16.89 44.19 -1.54
CA GLY A 53 -15.62 44.88 -1.29
C GLY A 53 -14.92 44.45 0.01
N LYS A 54 -15.47 43.45 0.73
CA LYS A 54 -14.82 42.86 1.92
C LYS A 54 -13.54 42.13 1.59
N LEU A 55 -13.45 41.60 0.37
CA LEU A 55 -12.23 41.05 -0.21
C LEU A 55 -11.92 41.81 -1.50
N GLN A 56 -10.63 42.06 -1.75
CA GLN A 56 -10.15 42.63 -3.00
C GLN A 56 -9.62 41.56 -3.96
N HIS A 57 -9.20 40.41 -3.43
CA HIS A 57 -8.67 39.28 -4.17
C HIS A 57 -9.06 37.95 -3.50
N ALA A 58 -9.26 36.90 -4.31
CA ALA A 58 -9.39 35.53 -3.84
C ALA A 58 -8.68 34.56 -4.79
N LYS A 59 -7.97 33.60 -4.22
CA LYS A 59 -7.40 32.44 -4.91
C LYS A 59 -7.96 31.18 -4.28
N GLU A 60 -8.70 30.39 -5.05
CA GLU A 60 -9.41 29.22 -4.53
C GLU A 60 -9.32 28.03 -5.46
N GLU A 61 -9.32 26.84 -4.86
CA GLU A 61 -9.46 25.57 -5.56
C GLU A 61 -10.80 24.93 -5.20
N PHE A 62 -11.55 24.51 -6.22
CA PHE A 62 -12.86 23.92 -6.06
C PHE A 62 -13.10 22.85 -7.12
N ARG A 63 -14.03 21.94 -6.83
CA ARG A 63 -14.42 20.89 -7.75
C ARG A 63 -15.60 21.31 -8.59
N ILE A 64 -15.58 20.87 -9.84
CA ILE A 64 -16.72 20.93 -10.75
C ILE A 64 -17.17 19.53 -11.12
N ILE A 65 -18.45 19.40 -11.44
CA ILE A 65 -19.03 18.16 -11.94
C ILE A 65 -19.32 18.36 -13.42
N THR A 66 -18.61 17.63 -14.26
CA THR A 66 -18.83 17.59 -15.71
C THR A 66 -19.57 16.31 -16.06
N GLU A 67 -20.58 16.41 -16.93
CA GLU A 67 -21.31 15.24 -17.42
C GLU A 67 -21.05 15.05 -18.92
N VAL A 68 -20.48 13.90 -19.29
CA VAL A 68 -20.19 13.50 -20.66
C VAL A 68 -20.78 12.11 -20.88
N GLU A 69 -21.66 11.95 -21.87
CA GLU A 69 -22.30 10.65 -22.19
C GLU A 69 -22.94 9.98 -20.95
N GLU A 70 -23.74 10.76 -20.18
CA GLU A 70 -24.41 10.31 -18.93
C GLU A 70 -23.46 9.87 -17.80
N ARG A 71 -22.15 10.07 -17.95
CA ARG A 71 -21.15 9.83 -16.90
C ARG A 71 -20.69 11.13 -16.28
N LYS A 72 -20.72 11.18 -14.95
CA LYS A 72 -20.25 12.32 -14.16
C LYS A 72 -18.77 12.17 -13.85
N PHE A 73 -18.01 13.21 -14.13
CA PHE A 73 -16.60 13.36 -13.83
C PHE A 73 -16.41 14.53 -12.87
N THR A 74 -15.52 14.35 -11.89
CA THR A 74 -15.13 15.43 -10.99
C THR A 74 -13.79 15.97 -11.40
N ASP A 75 -13.76 17.25 -11.74
CA ASP A 75 -12.56 17.98 -12.12
C ASP A 75 -12.26 19.07 -11.11
N TRP A 76 -11.00 19.48 -11.05
CA TRP A 76 -10.55 20.54 -10.16
C TRP A 76 -10.23 21.79 -10.94
N LEU A 77 -10.79 22.92 -10.50
CA LEU A 77 -10.46 24.25 -10.99
C LEU A 77 -9.76 25.05 -9.91
N GLU A 78 -8.80 25.87 -10.33
CA GLU A 78 -8.25 26.98 -9.57
C GLU A 78 -8.83 28.28 -10.14
N THR A 79 -9.42 29.11 -9.29
CA THR A 79 -9.82 30.47 -9.65
C THR A 79 -8.91 31.48 -8.97
N ASN A 80 -8.52 32.50 -9.73
CA ASN A 80 -7.96 33.74 -9.19
C ASN A 80 -8.91 34.86 -9.60
N ALA A 81 -9.51 35.57 -8.64
CA ALA A 81 -10.42 36.67 -8.91
C ALA A 81 -9.99 37.92 -8.14
N VAL A 82 -10.17 39.08 -8.75
CA VAL A 82 -9.89 40.41 -8.16
C VAL A 82 -11.04 41.36 -8.46
N VAL A 83 -11.24 42.35 -7.60
CA VAL A 83 -12.08 43.51 -7.92
C VAL A 83 -11.32 44.40 -8.90
N ASP A 84 -11.92 44.69 -10.05
CA ASP A 84 -11.27 45.45 -11.13
C ASP A 84 -11.71 46.92 -11.13
N GLN A 85 -13.01 47.18 -10.95
CA GLN A 85 -13.56 48.53 -10.97
C GLN A 85 -14.49 48.80 -9.79
N TYR A 86 -14.56 50.07 -9.43
CA TYR A 86 -15.42 50.63 -8.38
C TYR A 86 -16.28 51.76 -8.95
N ASP A 87 -17.47 51.98 -8.38
CA ASP A 87 -18.28 53.16 -8.63
C ASP A 87 -17.74 54.42 -7.91
N GLU A 88 -18.37 55.56 -8.14
CA GLU A 88 -18.00 56.84 -7.50
C GLU A 88 -18.18 56.84 -5.98
N GLN A 89 -18.97 55.90 -5.45
CA GLN A 89 -19.20 55.72 -4.01
C GLN A 89 -18.23 54.69 -3.38
N GLY A 90 -17.34 54.11 -4.18
CA GLY A 90 -16.34 53.12 -3.74
C GLY A 90 -16.86 51.69 -3.63
N ASN A 91 -18.02 51.36 -4.21
CA ASN A 91 -18.54 49.99 -4.26
C ASN A 91 -17.99 49.25 -5.49
N PRO A 92 -17.61 47.96 -5.37
CA PRO A 92 -17.21 47.14 -6.51
C PRO A 92 -18.30 47.03 -7.57
N ILE A 93 -17.94 47.24 -8.84
CA ILE A 93 -18.85 47.09 -9.99
C ILE A 93 -18.42 45.99 -10.96
N SER A 94 -17.15 45.57 -10.92
CA SER A 94 -16.67 44.46 -11.76
C SER A 94 -15.64 43.60 -11.03
N LEU A 95 -15.68 42.30 -11.34
CA LEU A 95 -14.66 41.33 -10.95
C LEU A 95 -13.99 40.80 -12.21
N VAL A 96 -12.67 40.66 -12.17
CA VAL A 96 -11.88 40.02 -13.23
C VAL A 96 -11.15 38.84 -12.63
N GLY A 97 -11.07 37.74 -13.38
CA GLY A 97 -10.38 36.55 -12.90
C GLY A 97 -10.02 35.55 -13.98
N SER A 98 -9.27 34.55 -13.57
CA SER A 98 -8.85 33.42 -14.39
C SER A 98 -9.31 32.12 -13.76
N LEU A 99 -9.74 31.18 -14.60
CA LEU A 99 -9.95 29.79 -14.24
C LEU A 99 -8.85 28.94 -14.85
N LEU A 100 -8.30 28.01 -14.08
CA LEU A 100 -7.31 27.04 -14.53
C LEU A 100 -7.76 25.63 -14.14
N LEU A 101 -7.79 24.72 -15.12
CA LEU A 101 -8.01 23.30 -14.85
C LEU A 101 -6.75 22.68 -14.23
N ILE A 102 -6.88 22.17 -13.01
CA ILE A 102 -5.79 21.62 -12.19
C ILE A 102 -6.00 20.14 -11.84
N THR A 103 -6.93 19.45 -12.50
CA THR A 103 -7.23 18.02 -12.23
C THR A 103 -5.97 17.15 -12.27
N GLU A 104 -5.13 17.30 -13.30
CA GLU A 104 -3.89 16.52 -13.43
C GLU A 104 -2.89 16.81 -12.31
N ARG A 105 -2.75 18.09 -11.90
CA ARG A 105 -1.93 18.47 -10.74
C ARG A 105 -2.39 17.74 -9.47
N LYS A 106 -3.71 17.74 -9.21
CA LYS A 106 -4.30 17.05 -8.05
C LYS A 106 -4.13 15.54 -8.10
N ARG A 107 -4.22 14.93 -9.29
CA ARG A 107 -3.96 13.49 -9.48
C ARG A 107 -2.51 13.15 -9.15
N GLN A 108 -1.56 13.94 -9.61
CA GLN A 108 -0.13 13.76 -9.32
C GLN A 108 0.18 13.95 -7.83
N GLU A 109 -0.33 15.01 -7.20
CA GLU A 109 -0.18 15.25 -5.75
C GLU A 109 -0.70 14.05 -4.94
N LYS A 110 -1.89 13.55 -5.27
CA LYS A 110 -2.46 12.38 -4.60
C LYS A 110 -1.62 11.12 -4.81
N ALA A 111 -1.17 10.87 -6.04
CA ALA A 111 -0.30 9.73 -6.35
C ALA A 111 1.01 9.78 -5.56
N LEU A 112 1.62 10.97 -5.42
CA LEU A 112 2.82 11.18 -4.61
C LEU A 112 2.58 10.90 -3.14
N VAL A 113 1.47 11.40 -2.57
CA VAL A 113 1.10 11.12 -1.16
C VAL A 113 0.91 9.62 -0.94
N THR A 114 0.13 8.95 -1.79
CA THR A 114 -0.09 7.50 -1.68
C THR A 114 1.21 6.70 -1.83
N ALA A 115 2.09 7.07 -2.77
CA ALA A 115 3.39 6.42 -2.93
C ALA A 115 4.27 6.59 -1.69
N ARG A 116 4.29 7.79 -1.10
CA ARG A 116 5.01 8.10 0.14
C ARG A 116 4.47 7.29 1.32
N GLU A 117 3.16 7.24 1.51
CA GLU A 117 2.53 6.46 2.58
C GLU A 117 2.85 4.97 2.45
N LYS A 118 2.80 4.42 1.23
CA LYS A 118 3.20 3.03 0.97
C LYS A 118 4.67 2.77 1.31
N ALA A 119 5.56 3.70 0.97
CA ALA A 119 6.98 3.59 1.30
C ALA A 119 7.22 3.65 2.82
N LEU A 120 6.55 4.57 3.53
CA LEU A 120 6.64 4.68 4.99
C LEU A 120 6.12 3.42 5.70
N GLU A 121 5.00 2.86 5.23
CA GLU A 121 4.48 1.61 5.79
C GLU A 121 5.44 0.44 5.54
N SER A 122 6.06 0.36 4.36
CA SER A 122 7.09 -0.65 4.07
C SER A 122 8.29 -0.54 5.01
N GLU A 123 8.78 0.68 5.27
CA GLU A 123 9.88 0.92 6.22
C GLU A 123 9.50 0.56 7.66
N ARG A 124 8.26 0.89 8.07
CA ARG A 124 7.74 0.53 9.39
C ARG A 124 7.66 -0.99 9.57
N LEU A 125 7.12 -1.70 8.57
CA LEU A 125 7.04 -3.15 8.56
C LEU A 125 8.44 -3.79 8.59
N LYS A 126 9.38 -3.25 7.82
CA LYS A 126 10.79 -3.71 7.82
C LYS A 126 11.44 -3.54 9.19
N SER A 127 11.25 -2.38 9.83
CA SER A 127 11.77 -2.09 11.16
C SER A 127 11.16 -3.03 12.22
N ALA A 128 9.84 -3.24 12.17
CA ALA A 128 9.14 -4.16 13.06
C ALA A 128 9.61 -5.61 12.86
N PHE A 129 9.81 -6.04 11.61
CA PHE A 129 10.36 -7.35 11.28
C PHE A 129 11.75 -7.55 11.88
N LEU A 130 12.68 -6.60 11.68
CA LEU A 130 14.04 -6.70 12.22
C LEU A 130 14.08 -6.71 13.76
N ALA A 131 13.22 -5.92 14.40
CA ALA A 131 13.08 -5.93 15.86
C ALA A 131 12.59 -7.30 16.35
N ASN A 132 11.54 -7.85 15.72
CA ASN A 132 11.01 -9.18 16.06
C ASN A 132 12.06 -10.28 15.86
N MET A 133 12.79 -10.28 14.74
CA MET A 133 13.87 -11.23 14.48
C MET A 133 14.97 -11.15 15.53
N SER A 134 15.33 -9.94 15.99
CA SER A 134 16.32 -9.77 17.06
C SER A 134 15.87 -10.42 18.37
N HIS A 135 14.57 -10.34 18.69
CA HIS A 135 13.99 -11.02 19.85
C HIS A 135 13.95 -12.54 19.67
N GLU A 136 13.50 -13.01 18.51
CA GLU A 136 13.41 -14.44 18.21
C GLU A 136 14.77 -15.14 18.11
N ILE A 137 15.83 -14.41 17.78
CA ILE A 137 17.21 -14.92 17.85
C ILE A 137 17.70 -15.00 19.30
N ARG A 138 17.38 -14.00 20.13
CA ARG A 138 17.89 -13.91 21.51
C ARG A 138 17.37 -15.04 22.40
N THR A 139 16.11 -15.43 22.25
CA THR A 139 15.48 -16.48 23.06
C THR A 139 16.20 -17.84 22.95
N PRO A 140 16.38 -18.45 21.77
CA PRO A 140 17.09 -19.71 21.65
C PRO A 140 18.57 -19.58 22.00
N LEU A 141 19.21 -18.44 21.68
CA LEU A 141 20.60 -18.20 22.06
C LEU A 141 20.80 -18.18 23.59
N ASN A 142 19.91 -17.50 24.31
CA ASN A 142 19.96 -17.45 25.77
C ASN A 142 19.67 -18.82 26.40
N ALA A 143 18.75 -19.60 25.82
CA ALA A 143 18.52 -20.98 26.24
C ALA A 143 19.79 -21.82 26.06
N ILE A 144 20.44 -21.77 24.89
CA ILE A 144 21.69 -22.49 24.63
C ILE A 144 22.77 -22.13 25.65
N ILE A 145 22.98 -20.84 25.91
CA ILE A 145 23.98 -20.37 26.90
C ILE A 145 23.62 -20.87 28.31
N GLY A 146 22.36 -20.70 28.73
CA GLY A 146 21.87 -21.10 30.04
C GLY A 146 22.03 -22.59 30.29
N PHE A 147 21.50 -23.44 29.40
CA PHE A 147 21.61 -24.89 29.55
C PHE A 147 23.05 -25.40 29.38
N SER A 148 23.87 -24.75 28.54
CA SER A 148 25.31 -25.07 28.46
C SER A 148 26.03 -24.80 29.77
N SER A 149 25.65 -23.75 30.51
CA SER A 149 26.22 -23.50 31.84
C SER A 149 25.78 -24.57 32.86
N LEU A 150 24.50 -24.97 32.84
CA LEU A 150 23.96 -25.99 33.74
C LEU A 150 24.57 -27.38 33.53
N LEU A 151 24.96 -27.72 32.28
CA LEU A 151 25.69 -28.96 31.98
C LEU A 151 26.99 -29.11 32.78
N THR A 152 27.64 -28.01 33.14
CA THR A 152 28.89 -28.06 33.92
C THR A 152 28.66 -28.28 35.41
N THR A 153 27.42 -28.12 35.88
CA THR A 153 27.06 -28.16 37.30
C THR A 153 26.21 -29.36 37.69
N THR A 154 25.58 -30.06 36.73
CA THR A 154 24.77 -31.25 37.02
C THR A 154 25.63 -32.52 37.03
N GLU A 155 25.42 -33.37 38.04
CA GLU A 155 25.99 -34.71 38.11
C GLU A 155 24.97 -35.79 37.70
N ASP A 156 23.70 -35.41 37.50
CA ASP A 156 22.63 -36.31 37.07
C ASP A 156 22.69 -36.54 35.54
N GLU A 157 22.83 -37.80 35.14
CA GLU A 157 22.86 -38.20 33.73
C GLU A 157 21.56 -37.83 33.00
N HIS A 158 20.41 -37.98 33.64
CA HIS A 158 19.11 -37.71 33.03
C HIS A 158 18.90 -36.20 32.80
N GLU A 159 19.26 -35.36 33.77
CA GLU A 159 19.23 -33.90 33.59
C GLU A 159 20.20 -33.45 32.48
N ARG A 160 21.38 -34.09 32.40
CA ARG A 160 22.35 -33.79 31.35
C ARG A 160 21.81 -34.09 29.96
N GLU A 161 21.18 -35.25 29.77
CA GLU A 161 20.53 -35.64 28.51
C GLU A 161 19.42 -34.65 28.14
N GLU A 162 18.60 -34.22 29.11
CA GLU A 162 17.56 -33.22 28.89
C GLU A 162 18.15 -31.86 28.46
N PHE A 163 19.18 -31.37 29.13
CA PHE A 163 19.86 -30.11 28.77
C PHE A 163 20.49 -30.18 27.39
N ILE A 164 21.15 -31.29 27.02
CA ILE A 164 21.69 -31.51 25.67
C ILE A 164 20.57 -31.42 24.63
N SER A 165 19.44 -32.11 24.87
CA SER A 165 18.28 -32.08 23.98
C SER A 165 17.73 -30.66 23.80
N ILE A 166 17.62 -29.88 24.89
CA ILE A 166 17.17 -28.48 24.81
C ILE A 166 18.14 -27.63 23.99
N ILE A 167 19.45 -27.79 24.18
CA ILE A 167 20.47 -27.07 23.41
C ILE A 167 20.37 -27.41 21.92
N GLU A 168 20.28 -28.70 21.57
CA GLU A 168 20.18 -29.14 20.17
C GLU A 168 18.92 -28.60 19.49
N ASN A 169 17.77 -28.63 20.17
CA ASN A 169 16.51 -28.10 19.64
C ASN A 169 16.60 -26.58 19.41
N ASN A 170 17.16 -25.82 20.34
CA ASN A 170 17.34 -24.37 20.19
C ASN A 170 18.36 -24.03 19.09
N ASN A 171 19.40 -24.85 18.90
CA ASN A 171 20.36 -24.66 17.81
C ASN A 171 19.71 -24.89 16.44
N GLN A 172 18.86 -25.92 16.31
CA GLN A 172 18.07 -26.13 15.08
C GLN A 172 17.13 -24.96 14.79
N LEU A 173 16.43 -24.45 15.82
CA LEU A 173 15.55 -23.29 15.67
C LEU A 173 16.31 -22.05 15.20
N LEU A 174 17.47 -21.77 15.81
CA LEU A 174 18.30 -20.62 15.44
C LEU A 174 18.80 -20.71 14.00
N LEU A 175 19.27 -21.89 13.56
CA LEU A 175 19.70 -22.10 12.17
C LEU A 175 18.55 -21.90 11.18
N GLN A 176 17.34 -22.35 11.53
CA GLN A 176 16.16 -22.14 10.72
C GLN A 176 15.82 -20.64 10.60
N LEU A 177 15.78 -19.91 11.72
CA LEU A 177 15.53 -18.46 11.72
C LEU A 177 16.54 -17.68 10.87
N ILE A 178 17.83 -18.02 10.97
CA ILE A 178 18.88 -17.41 10.15
C ILE A 178 18.65 -17.71 8.66
N SER A 179 18.31 -18.95 8.32
CA SER A 179 18.02 -19.33 6.93
C SER A 179 16.82 -18.56 6.38
N ASP A 180 15.76 -18.40 7.17
CA ASP A 180 14.55 -17.69 6.77
C ASP A 180 14.83 -16.19 6.53
N ILE A 181 15.68 -15.56 7.37
CA ILE A 181 16.13 -14.16 7.18
C ILE A 181 16.96 -14.00 5.90
N LEU A 182 17.88 -14.95 5.62
CA LEU A 182 18.70 -14.91 4.41
C LEU A 182 17.86 -15.12 3.15
N ASP A 183 16.87 -16.01 3.20
CA ASP A 183 15.95 -16.23 2.09
C ASP A 183 15.09 -14.98 1.83
N LEU A 184 14.57 -14.33 2.88
CA LEU A 184 13.85 -13.06 2.74
C LEU A 184 14.75 -11.98 2.10
N SER A 185 16.00 -11.87 2.55
CA SER A 185 16.96 -10.90 2.01
C SER A 185 17.22 -11.11 0.51
N LYS A 186 17.29 -12.37 0.06
CA LYS A 186 17.43 -12.70 -1.37
C LYS A 186 16.17 -12.35 -2.18
N ILE A 187 14.99 -12.54 -1.59
CA ILE A 187 13.72 -12.15 -2.21
C ILE A 187 13.66 -10.63 -2.38
N GLU A 188 13.98 -9.86 -1.34
CA GLU A 188 13.98 -8.39 -1.40
C GLU A 188 14.98 -7.84 -2.42
N ALA A 189 16.14 -8.48 -2.54
CA ALA A 189 17.17 -8.09 -3.49
C ALA A 189 16.89 -8.57 -4.93
N ASN A 190 15.80 -9.31 -5.19
CA ASN A 190 15.54 -10.01 -6.46
C ASN A 190 16.72 -10.89 -6.91
N THR A 191 17.47 -11.47 -5.95
CA THR A 191 18.61 -12.37 -6.21
C THR A 191 18.29 -13.83 -5.90
N LEU A 192 17.02 -14.15 -5.67
CA LEU A 192 16.58 -15.51 -5.45
C LEU A 192 16.53 -16.27 -6.78
N ASP A 193 17.54 -17.11 -7.02
CA ASP A 193 17.57 -17.99 -8.18
C ASP A 193 16.79 -19.30 -7.94
N PHE A 194 15.96 -19.67 -8.92
CA PHE A 194 15.23 -20.93 -8.93
C PHE A 194 15.87 -21.90 -9.92
N ASN A 195 16.36 -23.02 -9.42
CA ASN A 195 16.87 -24.11 -10.25
C ASN A 195 15.74 -25.10 -10.57
N TYR A 196 14.97 -24.78 -11.62
CA TYR A 196 13.89 -25.64 -12.09
C TYR A 196 14.45 -26.92 -12.70
N GLN A 197 13.95 -28.05 -12.22
CA GLN A 197 14.28 -29.37 -12.73
C GLN A 197 13.04 -30.27 -12.78
N ASN A 198 13.12 -31.37 -13.51
CA ASN A 198 12.05 -32.36 -13.52
C ASN A 198 12.06 -33.14 -12.18
N VAL A 199 11.12 -32.86 -11.28
CA VAL A 199 11.06 -33.45 -9.94
C VAL A 199 9.96 -34.50 -9.86
N ASN A 200 10.32 -35.71 -9.40
CA ASN A 200 9.35 -36.73 -9.00
C ASN A 200 8.68 -36.34 -7.67
N LEU A 201 7.42 -35.88 -7.71
CA LEU A 201 6.67 -35.43 -6.54
C LEU A 201 6.42 -36.54 -5.52
N ASN A 202 6.19 -37.77 -5.96
CA ASN A 202 6.01 -38.90 -5.05
C ASN A 202 7.31 -39.21 -4.29
N GLY A 203 8.46 -39.06 -4.94
CA GLY A 203 9.78 -39.15 -4.29
C GLY A 203 9.97 -38.03 -3.26
N LEU A 204 9.72 -36.78 -3.67
CA LEU A 204 9.84 -35.61 -2.80
C LEU A 204 8.93 -35.71 -1.55
N ALA A 205 7.66 -36.07 -1.74
CA ALA A 205 6.70 -36.19 -0.65
C ALA A 205 7.11 -37.26 0.37
N ARG A 206 7.70 -38.37 -0.08
CA ARG A 206 8.26 -39.40 0.81
C ARG A 206 9.47 -38.90 1.61
N ASP A 207 10.35 -38.10 0.98
CA ASP A 207 11.48 -37.50 1.67
C ASP A 207 11.03 -36.49 2.74
N VAL A 208 10.01 -35.68 2.42
CA VAL A 208 9.36 -34.75 3.35
C VAL A 208 8.71 -35.52 4.50
N GLU A 209 7.93 -36.56 4.20
CA GLU A 209 7.27 -37.41 5.21
C GLU A 209 8.30 -38.01 6.18
N ARG A 210 9.40 -38.58 5.67
CA ARG A 210 10.48 -39.13 6.51
C ARG A 210 11.10 -38.07 7.42
N THR A 211 11.22 -36.84 6.92
CA THR A 211 11.79 -35.72 7.66
C THR A 211 10.88 -35.30 8.81
N VAL A 212 9.60 -35.08 8.53
CA VAL A 212 8.61 -34.64 9.52
C VAL A 212 8.30 -35.73 10.54
N ARG A 213 8.32 -37.01 10.15
CA ARG A 213 7.99 -38.13 11.05
C ARG A 213 8.84 -38.16 12.32
N ARG A 214 10.07 -37.65 12.29
CA ARG A 214 10.96 -37.54 13.47
C ARG A 214 10.53 -36.48 14.48
N ARG A 215 9.65 -35.56 14.09
CA ARG A 215 9.18 -34.42 14.89
C ARG A 215 7.69 -34.52 15.26
N LEU A 216 7.03 -35.63 14.89
CA LEU A 216 5.60 -35.83 15.18
C LEU A 216 5.35 -36.05 16.67
N GLN A 217 4.26 -35.48 17.17
CA GLN A 217 3.77 -35.79 18.51
C GLN A 217 3.17 -37.21 18.57
N PRO A 218 3.16 -37.88 19.75
CA PRO A 218 2.75 -39.28 19.90
C PRO A 218 1.37 -39.64 19.35
N ASN A 219 0.46 -38.66 19.24
CA ASN A 219 -0.93 -38.87 18.83
C ASN A 219 -1.23 -38.39 17.40
N VAL A 220 -0.22 -38.00 16.63
CA VAL A 220 -0.40 -37.47 15.27
C VAL A 220 -0.02 -38.52 14.24
N VAL A 221 -0.96 -38.86 13.35
CA VAL A 221 -0.72 -39.80 12.25
C VAL A 221 -0.50 -39.01 10.96
N LEU A 222 0.74 -39.03 10.46
CA LEU A 222 1.06 -38.53 9.13
C LEU A 222 0.93 -39.67 8.11
N LYS A 223 0.10 -39.46 7.08
CA LYS A 223 -0.13 -40.44 6.00
C LYS A 223 -0.01 -39.77 4.64
N PHE A 224 0.98 -40.17 3.86
CA PHE A 224 1.06 -39.83 2.44
C PHE A 224 0.26 -40.83 1.59
N ILE A 225 -0.62 -40.34 0.72
CA ILE A 225 -1.40 -41.16 -0.23
C ILE A 225 -1.14 -40.61 -1.64
N PRO A 226 -0.35 -41.31 -2.48
CA PRO A 226 -0.08 -40.84 -3.84
C PRO A 226 -1.36 -40.94 -4.70
N GLY A 227 -1.69 -39.88 -5.44
CA GLY A 227 -2.86 -39.87 -6.33
C GLY A 227 -2.62 -40.59 -7.67
N VAL A 228 -1.36 -40.67 -8.12
CA VAL A 228 -0.92 -41.38 -9.33
C VAL A 228 0.44 -42.04 -9.07
N THR A 229 0.79 -43.09 -9.83
CA THR A 229 2.05 -43.85 -9.67
C THR A 229 3.29 -43.03 -9.99
N GLU A 230 3.26 -42.27 -11.10
CA GLU A 230 4.34 -41.37 -11.50
C GLU A 230 3.80 -39.94 -11.63
N CYS A 231 4.43 -39.01 -10.91
CA CYS A 231 4.08 -37.60 -10.95
C CYS A 231 5.36 -36.78 -11.04
N HIS A 232 5.64 -36.24 -12.23
CA HIS A 232 6.80 -35.41 -12.49
C HIS A 232 6.34 -33.99 -12.82
N VAL A 233 6.97 -32.99 -12.20
CA VAL A 233 6.69 -31.57 -12.45
C VAL A 233 7.99 -30.79 -12.59
N GLN A 234 7.98 -29.77 -13.45
CA GLN A 234 9.06 -28.80 -13.54
C GLN A 234 8.95 -27.83 -12.36
N THR A 235 9.83 -27.98 -11.38
CA THR A 235 9.83 -27.17 -10.15
C THR A 235 11.23 -27.11 -9.52
N GLU A 236 11.40 -26.26 -8.52
CA GLU A 236 12.59 -26.24 -7.68
C GLU A 236 12.35 -27.19 -6.48
N ARG A 237 13.20 -28.22 -6.37
CA ARG A 237 12.99 -29.33 -5.42
C ARG A 237 13.08 -28.88 -3.97
N ASN A 238 14.04 -28.04 -3.62
CA ASN A 238 14.34 -27.68 -2.23
C ASN A 238 13.29 -26.72 -1.65
N ARG A 239 12.84 -25.74 -2.42
CA ARG A 239 11.80 -24.77 -2.10
C ARG A 239 10.45 -25.45 -1.94
N LEU A 240 10.10 -26.37 -2.85
CA LEU A 240 8.89 -27.15 -2.67
C LEU A 240 8.97 -28.03 -1.42
N SER A 241 10.12 -28.65 -1.14
CA SER A 241 10.34 -29.38 0.11
C SER A 241 10.14 -28.49 1.33
N GLN A 242 10.69 -27.27 1.32
CA GLN A 242 10.60 -26.29 2.41
C GLN A 242 9.14 -25.89 2.66
N VAL A 243 8.38 -25.58 1.61
CA VAL A 243 6.94 -25.27 1.73
C VAL A 243 6.18 -26.42 2.37
N LEU A 244 6.38 -27.65 1.88
CA LEU A 244 5.69 -28.83 2.42
C LEU A 244 6.07 -29.11 3.87
N ILE A 245 7.36 -28.99 4.22
CA ILE A 245 7.83 -29.15 5.60
C ILE A 245 7.20 -28.10 6.51
N ASN A 246 7.20 -26.83 6.10
CA ASN A 246 6.65 -25.73 6.89
C ASN A 246 5.15 -25.92 7.15
N LEU A 247 4.39 -26.31 6.13
CA LEU A 247 2.96 -26.61 6.27
C LEU A 247 2.70 -27.77 7.23
N LEU A 248 3.48 -28.86 7.11
CA LEU A 248 3.31 -30.03 7.95
C LEU A 248 3.74 -29.78 9.39
N VAL A 249 4.85 -29.09 9.63
CA VAL A 249 5.29 -28.71 10.98
C VAL A 249 4.24 -27.83 11.65
N ASN A 250 3.69 -26.84 10.93
CA ASN A 250 2.61 -26.00 11.47
C ASN A 250 1.32 -26.78 11.77
N ALA A 251 1.03 -27.85 11.03
CA ALA A 251 -0.14 -28.70 11.28
C ALA A 251 0.04 -29.66 12.47
N THR A 252 1.27 -29.81 12.97
CA THR A 252 1.60 -30.69 14.10
C THR A 252 1.70 -29.95 15.44
N ILE A 253 1.57 -28.62 15.41
CA ILE A 253 1.41 -27.73 16.56
C ILE A 253 -0.07 -27.73 16.96
#